data_AF-A0A3D1AFH7-F1
#
_entry.id   AF-A0A3D1AFH7-F1
#
_cell.length_a   1.000
_cell.length_b   1.000
_cell.length_c   1.000
_cell.angle_alpha   90.00
_cell.angle_beta   90.00
_cell.angle_gamma   90.00
#
_symmetry.space_group_name_H-M   'P 1'
#
loop_
_entity.id
_entity.type
_entity.pdbx_description
1 polymer ?
#
loop_
_entity_poly.entity_id
_entity_poly.type
_entity_poly.pdbx_seq_one_letter_code
_entity_poly.pdbx_strand_id
1 'polypeptide(L)' 'MSLLLNGRNTIVGGVPAKEIRKRFDNKTISELLRLEWWNWSIDKINAAIPYIMNGDIEKLSKL' A
#
# COMPACT_ATOMS: atom_id res chain seq x y z
N MET A 1 -0.33 -21.21 -3.47
CA MET A 1 -1.48 -20.37 -3.82
C MET A 1 -2.19 -19.95 -2.53
N SER A 2 -2.39 -18.65 -2.29
CA SER A 2 -3.25 -18.01 -1.25
C SER A 2 -2.74 -17.72 0.18
N LEU A 3 -1.82 -18.46 0.80
CA LEU A 3 -1.42 -18.16 2.21
C LEU A 3 -0.47 -16.95 2.39
N LEU A 4 0.17 -16.45 1.33
CA LEU A 4 1.10 -15.30 1.38
C LEU A 4 0.46 -13.95 1.03
N LEU A 5 -0.87 -13.91 0.83
CA LEU A 5 -1.59 -12.67 0.48
C LEU A 5 -2.22 -11.98 1.70
N ASN A 6 -2.42 -12.69 2.82
CA ASN A 6 -3.16 -12.14 3.97
C ASN A 6 -2.36 -11.15 4.83
N GLY A 7 -1.03 -11.11 4.71
CA GLY A 7 -0.18 -10.22 5.51
C GLY A 7 0.18 -8.86 4.87
N ARG A 8 -0.13 -8.64 3.59
CA ARG A 8 0.27 -7.39 2.91
C ARG A 8 -0.66 -6.26 3.34
N ASN A 9 -0.11 -5.23 3.98
CA ASN A 9 -0.83 -4.09 4.55
C ASN A 9 -1.73 -4.39 5.77
N THR A 10 -1.47 -5.47 6.51
CA THR A 10 -2.17 -5.74 7.77
C THR A 10 -1.43 -5.11 8.95
N ILE A 11 -2.15 -4.34 9.76
CA ILE A 11 -1.68 -3.84 11.05
C ILE A 11 -1.81 -5.00 12.05
N VAL A 12 -0.71 -5.35 12.68
CA VAL A 12 -0.64 -6.37 13.73
C VAL A 12 -0.17 -5.77 15.04
N GLY A 13 -0.52 -6.37 16.17
CA GLY A 13 -0.03 -5.93 17.48
C GLY A 13 -0.27 -6.95 18.59
N GLY A 14 0.35 -6.70 19.75
CA GLY A 14 0.32 -7.60 20.93
C GLY A 14 1.46 -8.62 20.98
N VAL A 15 1.55 -9.35 22.10
CA VAL A 15 2.47 -10.48 22.29
C VAL A 15 1.65 -11.70 22.75
N PRO A 16 1.45 -12.73 21.89
CA PRO A 16 1.89 -12.82 20.49
C PRO A 16 1.11 -11.87 19.56
N ALA A 17 1.71 -11.53 18.42
CA ALA A 17 1.13 -10.61 17.45
C ALA A 17 -0.16 -11.19 16.83
N LYS A 18 -1.23 -10.39 16.80
CA LYS A 18 -2.50 -10.72 16.16
C LYS A 18 -2.88 -9.65 15.15
N GLU A 19 -3.64 -10.04 14.13
CA GLU A 19 -4.20 -9.11 13.15
C GLU A 19 -5.20 -8.16 13.82
N ILE A 20 -5.01 -6.85 13.60
CA ILE A 20 -5.89 -5.79 14.10
C ILE A 20 -6.83 -5.35 12.98
N ARG A 21 -6.26 -4.93 11.84
CA ARG A 21 -7.01 -4.50 10.65
C ARG A 21 -6.09 -4.32 9.45
N LYS A 22 -6.64 -4.23 8.24
CA LYS A 22 -5.89 -3.79 7.06
C LYS A 22 -5.77 -2.25 7.01
N ARG A 23 -4.68 -1.74 6.44
CA ARG A 23 -4.47 -0.29 6.20
C ARG A 23 -5.36 0.22 5.07
N PHE A 24 -5.60 -0.62 4.07
CA PHE A 24 -6.38 -0.32 2.88
C PHE A 24 -7.29 -1.52 2.53
N ASP A 25 -8.32 -1.28 1.72
CA ASP A 25 -9.13 -2.35 1.14
C ASP A 25 -8.33 -3.17 0.11
N ASN A 26 -8.84 -4.34 -0.26
CA ASN A 26 -8.13 -5.25 -1.17
C ASN A 26 -7.92 -4.66 -2.59
N LYS A 27 -8.81 -3.78 -3.06
CA LYS A 27 -8.70 -3.15 -4.39
C LYS A 27 -7.55 -2.16 -4.38
N THR A 28 -7.52 -1.27 -3.40
CA THR A 28 -6.45 -0.29 -3.17
C THR A 28 -5.09 -0.98 -3.01
N ILE A 29 -5.03 -2.08 -2.25
CA ILE A 29 -3.78 -2.88 -2.12
C ILE A 29 -3.32 -3.43 -3.47
N SER A 30 -4.25 -3.97 -4.27
CA SER A 30 -3.92 -4.58 -5.56
C SER A 30 -3.37 -3.53 -6.55
N GLU A 31 -3.95 -2.34 -6.57
CA GLU A 31 -3.47 -1.24 -7.41
C GLU A 31 -2.11 -0.71 -6.94
N LEU A 32 -1.89 -0.53 -5.63
CA LEU A 32 -0.58 -0.12 -5.10
C LEU A 32 0.52 -1.13 -5.43
N LEU A 33 0.20 -2.42 -5.35
CA LEU A 33 1.13 -3.49 -5.71
C LEU A 33 1.43 -3.53 -7.21
N ARG A 34 0.47 -3.16 -8.06
CA ARG A 34 0.68 -3.06 -9.51
C ARG A 34 1.49 -1.82 -9.88
N LEU A 35 1.27 -0.71 -9.18
CA LEU A 35 1.91 0.57 -9.43
C LEU A 35 3.41 0.55 -9.08
N GLU A 36 3.78 -0.24 -8.06
CA GLU A 36 5.14 -0.38 -7.54
C GLU A 36 5.85 0.96 -7.34
N TRP A 37 5.16 1.93 -6.74
CA TRP A 37 5.64 3.32 -6.64
C TRP A 37 7.00 3.45 -5.96
N TRP A 38 7.40 2.48 -5.14
CA TRP A 38 8.73 2.42 -4.52
C TRP A 38 9.87 2.21 -5.52
N ASN A 39 9.58 1.75 -6.74
CA ASN A 39 10.53 1.60 -7.84
C ASN A 39 10.67 2.87 -8.70
N TRP A 40 9.93 3.93 -8.40
CA TRP A 40 10.00 5.18 -9.16
C TRP A 40 11.28 5.97 -8.84
N SER A 41 11.61 6.94 -9.70
CA SER A 41 12.68 7.90 -9.40
C SER A 41 12.34 8.73 -8.17
N ILE A 42 13.36 9.18 -7.44
CA ILE A 42 13.18 9.97 -6.22
C ILE A 42 12.36 11.24 -6.46
N ASP A 43 12.55 11.91 -7.61
CA ASP A 43 11.80 13.11 -7.97
C ASP A 43 10.31 12.82 -8.17
N LYS A 44 9.99 11.69 -8.81
CA LYS A 44 8.61 11.24 -8.99
C LYS A 44 7.98 10.85 -7.65
N ILE A 45 8.74 10.19 -6.77
CA ILE A 45 8.28 9.87 -5.41
C ILE A 45 7.98 11.16 -4.64
N ASN A 46 8.87 12.14 -4.66
CA ASN A 46 8.71 13.41 -3.95
C ASN A 46 7.45 14.16 -4.40
N ALA A 47 7.18 14.22 -5.70
CA ALA A 47 5.96 14.80 -6.24
C ALA A 47 4.69 14.01 -5.84
N ALA A 48 4.84 12.70 -5.62
CA ALA A 48 3.75 11.80 -5.29
C ALA A 48 3.43 11.66 -3.79
N ILE A 49 4.30 12.13 -2.88
CA ILE A 49 4.16 11.98 -1.42
C ILE A 49 2.75 12.32 -0.91
N PRO A 50 2.13 13.46 -1.28
CA PRO A 50 0.79 13.80 -0.80
C PRO A 50 -0.29 12.77 -1.17
N TYR A 51 -0.10 12.07 -2.28
CA TYR A 51 -1.04 11.07 -2.78
C TYR A 51 -0.73 9.68 -2.20
N ILE A 52 0.55 9.34 -2.02
CA ILE A 52 1.00 8.11 -1.36
C ILE A 52 0.49 8.06 0.09
N MET A 53 0.65 9.17 0.84
CA MET A 53 0.24 9.24 2.24
C MET A 53 -1.28 9.11 2.43
N ASN A 54 -2.05 9.65 1.49
CA ASN A 54 -3.51 9.58 1.51
C ASN A 54 -4.07 8.30 0.88
N GLY A 55 -3.24 7.47 0.25
CA GLY A 55 -3.69 6.30 -0.51
C GLY A 55 -4.56 6.66 -1.72
N ASP A 56 -4.36 7.84 -2.31
CA ASP A 56 -5.15 8.35 -3.43
C ASP A 56 -4.67 7.72 -4.76
N ILE A 57 -5.17 6.51 -5.03
CA ILE A 57 -4.77 5.71 -6.20
C ILE A 57 -5.13 6.41 -7.51
N GLU A 58 -6.27 7.09 -7.55
CA GLU A 58 -6.70 7.78 -8.77
C GLU A 58 -5.70 8.87 -9.17
N LYS A 59 -5.19 9.64 -8.22
CA LYS A 59 -4.15 10.63 -8.50
C LYS A 59 -2.80 9.99 -8.79
N LEU A 60 -2.43 8.93 -8.07
CA LEU A 60 -1.18 8.20 -8.32
C LEU A 60 -1.12 7.58 -9.71
N SER A 61 -2.25 7.09 -10.23
CA SER A 61 -2.31 6.51 -11.58
C SER A 61 -2.13 7.53 -12.71
N LYS A 62 -2.24 8.83 -12.40
CA LYS A 62 -2.14 9.94 -13.38
C LYS A 62 -0.78 10.63 -13.37
N LEU A 63 0.15 10.20 -12.51
CA LEU A 63 1.53 10.66 -12.40
C LEU A 63 2.50 9.78 -13.20
#